data_AF-A0A3D1GT18-F1
#
_entry.id   AF-A0A3D1GT18-F1
#
_cell.length_a   1.000
_cell.length_b   1.000
_cell.length_c   1.000
_cell.angle_alpha   90.00
_cell.angle_beta   90.00
_cell.angle_gamma   90.00
#
_symmetry.space_group_name_H-M   'P 1'
#
loop_
_entity.id
_entity.type
_entity.pdbx_description
1 polymer ?
#
loop_
_entity_poly.entity_id
_entity_poly.type
_entity_poly.pdbx_seq_one_letter_code
_entity_poly.pdbx_strand_id
1 'polypeptide(L)' 'NFAPSFSVSCENHGGPGLAAIQQWDAKAKKWSMISDFIETDGEVINALIAEDSAAYAAENKISERCS' A
#
# COMPACT_ATOMS: atom_id res chain seq x y z
N ASN A 1 13.85 -3.70 -12.33
CA ASN A 1 13.65 -3.14 -10.97
C ASN A 1 12.97 -4.17 -10.10
N PHE A 2 13.42 -4.31 -8.85
CA PHE A 2 12.84 -5.25 -7.88
C PHE A 2 11.50 -4.75 -7.29
N ALA A 3 11.32 -3.43 -7.21
CA ALA A 3 10.16 -2.76 -6.62
C ALA A 3 9.82 -1.48 -7.42
N PRO A 4 8.59 -0.92 -7.30
CA PRO A 4 8.25 0.34 -7.94
C PRO A 4 8.89 1.51 -7.20
N SER A 5 9.03 2.64 -7.87
CA SER A 5 9.34 3.91 -7.20
C SER A 5 8.18 4.27 -6.27
N PHE A 6 8.50 4.79 -5.09
CA PHE A 6 7.50 5.23 -4.13
C PHE A 6 7.88 6.57 -3.51
N SER A 7 6.87 7.31 -3.08
CA SER A 7 6.98 8.52 -2.28
C SER A 7 5.89 8.47 -1.21
N VAL A 8 6.14 9.11 -0.08
CA VAL A 8 5.23 9.17 1.06
C VAL A 8 5.10 10.62 1.51
N SER A 9 3.96 10.94 2.14
CA SER A 9 3.71 12.22 2.80
C SER A 9 3.16 11.96 4.21
N CYS A 10 2.95 13.02 4.99
CA CYS A 10 2.33 12.92 6.31
C CYS A 10 0.92 12.28 6.20
N GLU A 11 0.19 12.65 5.14
CA GLU A 11 -1.16 12.19 4.84
C GLU A 11 -1.17 10.78 4.24
N ASN A 12 -0.07 10.35 3.60
CA ASN A 12 0.06 9.04 2.99
C ASN A 12 1.40 8.37 3.36
N HIS A 13 1.38 7.61 4.46
CA HIS A 13 2.50 6.76 4.89
C HIS A 13 2.62 5.44 4.11
N GLY A 14 1.61 5.07 3.30
CA GLY A 14 1.55 3.80 2.55
C GLY A 14 2.13 3.88 1.13
N GLY A 15 2.32 5.09 0.60
CA GLY A 15 2.79 5.31 -0.76
C GLY A 15 1.74 4.96 -1.82
N PRO A 16 2.15 4.59 -3.04
CA PRO A 16 1.25 4.45 -4.18
C PRO A 16 0.44 3.14 -4.21
N GLY A 17 0.66 2.21 -3.29
CA GLY A 17 -0.13 0.97 -3.20
C GLY A 17 0.05 0.00 -4.38
N LEU A 18 1.15 0.08 -5.13
CA LEU A 18 1.37 -0.76 -6.31
C LEU A 18 1.74 -2.21 -5.96
N ALA A 19 1.14 -3.16 -6.65
CA ALA A 19 1.43 -4.60 -6.52
C ALA A 19 1.86 -5.21 -7.86
N ALA A 20 2.57 -6.32 -7.82
CA ALA A 20 2.88 -7.10 -9.03
C ALA A 20 2.85 -8.59 -8.74
N ILE A 21 2.62 -9.38 -9.79
CA ILE A 21 2.54 -10.83 -9.71
C ILE A 21 3.87 -11.43 -10.16
N GLN A 22 4.47 -12.21 -9.27
CA GLN A 22 5.63 -13.04 -9.56
C GLN A 22 5.22 -14.52 -9.57
N GLN A 23 5.74 -15.27 -10.53
CA GLN A 23 5.53 -16.70 -10.64
C GLN A 23 6.82 -17.46 -10.33
N TRP A 24 6.69 -18.51 -9.51
CA TRP A 24 7.79 -19.41 -9.18
C TRP A 24 7.92 -20.51 -10.23
N ASP A 25 9.12 -20.63 -10.81
CA ASP A 25 9.53 -21.81 -11.56
C ASP A 25 10.34 -22.74 -10.63
N ALA A 26 9.75 -23.87 -10.26
CA ALA A 26 10.38 -24.86 -9.39
C ALA A 26 11.58 -25.59 -10.02
N LYS A 27 11.58 -25.76 -11.35
CA LYS A 27 12.67 -26.42 -12.07
C LYS A 27 13.88 -25.50 -12.16
N ALA A 28 13.65 -24.24 -12.51
CA ALA A 28 14.69 -23.22 -12.57
C ALA A 28 15.08 -22.67 -11.18
N LYS A 29 14.25 -22.93 -10.16
CA LYS A 29 14.35 -22.37 -8.80
C LYS A 29 14.44 -20.84 -8.81
N LYS A 30 13.59 -20.21 -9.60
CA LYS A 30 13.61 -18.75 -9.82
C LYS A 30 12.20 -18.17 -9.82
N TRP A 31 12.09 -16.94 -9.36
CA TRP A 31 10.92 -16.10 -9.54
C TRP A 31 11.04 -15.30 -10.84
N SER A 32 9.92 -15.14 -11.56
CA SER A 32 9.81 -14.26 -12.71
C SER A 32 8.58 -13.36 -12.56
N MET A 33 8.74 -12.07 -12.89
CA MET A 33 7.61 -11.14 -12.97
C MET A 33 6.74 -11.51 -14.17
N ILE A 34 5.44 -11.66 -13.95
CA ILE A 34 4.46 -12.00 -15.00
C ILE A 34 3.41 -10.90 -15.20
N SER A 35 3.52 -9.79 -14.47
CA SER A 35 2.72 -8.59 -14.66
C SER A 35 3.60 -7.35 -14.54
N ASP A 36 3.09 -6.22 -15.04
CA ASP A 36 3.56 -4.91 -14.61
C ASP A 36 3.14 -4.62 -13.16
N PHE A 37 3.50 -3.45 -12.65
CA PHE A 37 2.92 -2.92 -11.43
C PHE A 37 1.47 -2.48 -11.68
N ILE A 38 0.59 -2.91 -10.80
CA ILE A 38 -0.86 -2.72 -10.88
C ILE A 38 -1.28 -1.89 -9.67
N GLU A 39 -2.12 -0.89 -9.90
CA GLU A 39 -2.74 -0.09 -8.84
C GLU A 39 -3.78 -0.91 -8.07
N THR A 40 -3.82 -0.72 -6.76
CA THR A 40 -4.93 -1.20 -5.93
C THR A 40 -6.14 -0.29 -6.08
N ASP A 41 -7.30 -0.75 -5.60
CA ASP A 41 -8.48 0.10 -5.46
C ASP A 41 -8.29 1.07 -4.28
N GLY A 42 -7.53 2.13 -4.54
CA GLY A 42 -7.18 3.14 -3.54
C GLY A 42 -8.39 3.92 -3.04
N GLU A 43 -9.45 4.06 -3.85
CA GLU A 43 -10.68 4.75 -3.43
C GLU A 43 -11.35 4.00 -2.27
N VAL A 44 -11.57 2.70 -2.45
CA VAL A 44 -12.18 1.85 -1.41
C VAL A 44 -11.27 1.74 -0.20
N ILE A 45 -9.97 1.49 -0.41
CA ILE A 45 -9.02 1.26 0.68
C ILE A 45 -8.81 2.54 1.52
N ASN A 46 -8.68 3.71 0.90
CA ASN A 46 -8.44 4.96 1.63
C ASN A 46 -9.64 5.40 2.45
N ALA A 47 -10.87 5.13 1.99
CA ALA A 47 -12.07 5.38 2.79
C ALA A 47 -12.06 4.57 4.10
N LEU A 48 -11.71 3.29 4.02
CA LEU A 48 -11.58 2.41 5.19
C LEU A 48 -10.46 2.85 6.13
N ILE A 49 -9.29 3.22 5.56
CA ILE A 49 -8.16 3.74 6.36
C ILE A 49 -8.56 5.00 7.13
N ALA A 50 -9.27 5.93 6.49
CA ALA A 50 -9.69 7.18 7.11
C ALA A 50 -10.66 6.92 8.28
N GLU A 51 -11.66 6.06 8.07
CA GLU A 51 -12.63 5.68 9.11
C GLU A 51 -11.93 5.04 10.32
N ASP A 52 -11.12 4.01 10.08
CA ASP A 52 -10.43 3.27 11.16
C ASP A 52 -9.40 4.14 11.88
N SER A 53 -8.67 5.00 11.15
CA SER A 53 -7.68 5.92 11.74
C SER A 53 -8.35 6.96 12.64
N ALA A 54 -9.48 7.52 12.21
CA ALA A 54 -10.25 8.47 13.00
C ALA A 54 -10.85 7.81 14.26
N ALA A 55 -11.41 6.61 14.12
CA ALA A 55 -11.93 5.83 15.24
C ALA A 55 -10.83 5.55 16.28
N TYR A 56 -9.67 5.06 15.84
CA TYR A 56 -8.53 4.79 16.71
C TYR A 56 -8.05 6.07 17.44
N ALA A 57 -7.98 7.20 16.73
CA ALA A 57 -7.58 8.47 17.32
C ALA A 57 -8.55 8.92 18.42
N ALA A 58 -9.86 8.80 18.18
CA ALA A 58 -10.89 9.13 19.16
C ALA A 58 -10.82 8.24 20.42
N GLU A 59 -10.68 6.92 20.24
CA GLU A 59 -10.56 5.95 21.34
C GLU A 59 -9.35 6.24 22.24
N ASN A 60 -8.24 6.64 21.62
CA ASN A 60 -6.96 6.81 22.30
C ASN A 60 -6.63 8.27 22.66
N LYS A 61 -7.57 9.20 22.43
CA LYS A 61 -7.39 10.64 22.69
C LYS A 61 -6.17 11.23 21.96
N ILE A 62 -5.94 10.79 20.73
CA ILE A 62 -4.86 11.25 19.86
C ILE A 62 -5.38 12.42 19.02
N SER A 63 -4.65 13.54 19.01
CA SER A 63 -4.93 14.65 18.10
C SER A 63 -4.29 14.39 16.74
N GLU A 64 -5.01 14.69 15.66
CA GLU A 64 -4.49 14.61 14.29
C GLU A 64 -3.32 15.59 14.08
N ARG A 65 -2.37 15.19 13.24
CA ARG A 65 -1.08 15.90 13.06
C ARG A 65 -0.75 16.26 11.61
N CYS A 66 -1.43 15.63 10.66
CA CYS A 66 -1.27 15.86 9.22
C CYS A 66 -2.60 16.43 8.71
N SER A 67 -2.55 17.38 7.78
CA SER A 67 -3.74 18.07 7.24
C SER A 67 -3.50 18.51 5.80
#